data_AF-A0A285CG27-F1
#
_entry.id   AF-A0A285CG27-F1
#
_cell.length_a   1.000
_cell.length_b   1.000
_cell.length_c   1.000
_cell.angle_alpha   90.00
_cell.angle_beta   90.00
_cell.angle_gamma   90.00
#
_symmetry.space_group_name_H-M   'P 1'
#
loop_
_entity.id
_entity.type
_entity.pdbx_description
1 polymer ?
#
loop_
_entity_poly.entity_id
_entity_poly.type
_entity_poly.pdbx_seq_one_letter_code
_entity_poly.pdbx_strand_id
1 'polypeptide(L)'
;MRSGNGQAVFPEQVLRDWAAHGPGAETELSWSTDPVAVALRDALARRIREFPAVRSVWVAHVRWQVGGEEHLLLHVAVDEEPPSVSADRLMQMLPGEEVQLGQEHPKVGMLALHTTTHADAIAHLDHLGPDTVRQDAGSGQVRVMSREYDDPSALPASDPPQQPPRARRRWFGRT
;
A
#
# COMPACT_ATOMS: atom_id res chain seq x y z
N MET A 1 -5.80 12.67 19.56
CA MET A 1 -5.14 13.72 20.38
C MET A 1 -4.16 14.43 19.46
N ARG A 2 -4.20 15.77 19.37
CA ARG A 2 -3.44 16.58 18.40
C ARG A 2 -1.98 16.77 18.85
N SER A 3 -1.03 16.78 17.90
CA SER A 3 0.28 17.44 18.07
C SER A 3 0.25 18.80 17.37
N GLY A 4 0.89 19.82 17.95
CA GLY A 4 0.85 21.23 17.52
C GLY A 4 1.42 21.52 16.12
N ASN A 5 1.94 20.52 15.41
CA ASN A 5 2.58 20.66 14.10
C ASN A 5 1.83 19.93 12.96
N GLY A 6 0.59 19.49 13.20
CA GLY A 6 -0.28 18.87 12.19
C GLY A 6 0.20 17.51 11.63
N GLN A 7 0.99 16.78 12.38
CA GLN A 7 1.37 15.41 11.99
C GLN A 7 0.18 14.44 12.10
N ALA A 8 0.08 13.51 11.16
CA ALA A 8 -0.86 12.39 11.19
C ALA A 8 -0.77 11.66 12.54
N VAL A 9 -1.93 11.41 13.16
CA VAL A 9 -2.00 10.73 14.46
C VAL A 9 -1.95 9.22 14.22
N PHE A 10 -0.75 8.68 14.23
CA PHE A 10 -0.54 7.24 14.34
C PHE A 10 -0.78 6.79 15.79
N PRO A 11 -1.09 5.51 16.05
CA PRO A 11 -0.93 4.95 17.38
C PRO A 11 0.48 5.25 17.88
N GLU A 12 0.61 5.75 19.11
CA GLU A 12 1.90 6.17 19.68
C GLU A 12 2.96 5.06 19.59
N GLN A 13 2.54 3.80 19.62
CA GLN A 13 3.40 2.65 19.46
C GLN A 13 3.93 2.50 18.02
N VAL A 14 3.13 2.78 16.99
CA VAL A 14 3.58 2.78 15.59
C VAL A 14 4.60 3.90 15.36
N LEU A 15 4.37 5.08 15.94
CA LEU A 15 5.36 6.17 15.90
C LEU A 15 6.64 5.83 16.64
N ARG A 16 6.53 5.22 17.82
CA ARG A 16 7.71 4.78 18.58
C ARG A 16 8.49 3.71 17.83
N ASP A 17 7.80 2.76 17.20
CA ASP A 17 8.42 1.71 16.41
C ASP A 17 9.16 2.30 15.21
N TRP A 18 8.54 3.20 14.44
CA TRP A 18 9.20 3.82 13.28
C TRP A 18 10.29 4.82 13.67
N ALA A 19 10.09 5.56 14.77
CA ALA A 19 11.12 6.45 15.31
C ALA A 19 12.31 5.67 15.87
N ALA A 20 12.13 4.39 16.26
CA ALA A 20 13.22 3.52 16.68
C ALA A 20 14.20 3.21 15.54
N HIS A 21 13.75 3.23 14.29
CA HIS A 21 14.64 3.09 13.12
C HIS A 21 15.45 4.37 12.83
N GLY A 22 14.98 5.54 13.29
CA GLY A 22 15.69 6.82 13.21
C GLY A 22 15.60 7.52 11.84
N PRO A 23 15.93 8.84 11.77
CA PRO A 23 15.99 9.57 10.51
C PRO A 23 17.05 8.98 9.57
N GLY A 24 16.69 8.69 8.32
CA GLY A 24 17.61 8.15 7.31
C GLY A 24 17.75 6.63 7.28
N ALA A 25 16.90 5.89 8.00
CA ALA A 25 16.82 4.44 7.87
C ALA A 25 16.48 4.04 6.43
N GLU A 26 17.28 3.15 5.86
CA GLU A 26 17.07 2.64 4.51
C GLU A 26 15.84 1.74 4.49
N THR A 27 14.92 2.06 3.58
CA THR A 27 13.72 1.29 3.30
C THR A 27 13.71 0.87 1.85
N GLU A 28 13.25 -0.35 1.61
CA GLU A 28 12.94 -0.82 0.26
C GLU A 28 11.44 -0.70 0.03
N LEU A 29 11.08 -0.01 -1.06
CA LEU A 29 9.70 0.20 -1.48
C LEU A 29 9.38 -0.76 -2.63
N SER A 30 8.29 -1.50 -2.50
CA SER A 30 7.81 -2.40 -3.53
C SER A 30 6.29 -2.41 -3.64
N TRP A 31 5.76 -3.09 -4.65
CA TRP A 31 4.33 -3.36 -4.79
C TRP A 31 3.93 -4.53 -3.89
N SER A 32 2.63 -4.67 -3.59
CA SER A 32 2.14 -5.71 -2.69
C SER A 32 0.93 -6.42 -3.26
N THR A 33 0.87 -7.75 -3.09
CA THR A 33 -0.35 -8.55 -3.28
C THR A 33 -1.07 -8.85 -1.96
N ASP A 34 -0.65 -8.23 -0.86
CA ASP A 34 -1.31 -8.45 0.43
C ASP A 34 -2.80 -8.06 0.33
N PRO A 35 -3.74 -8.89 0.82
CA PRO A 35 -5.17 -8.57 0.76
C PRO A 35 -5.53 -7.19 1.35
N VAL A 36 -4.77 -6.70 2.34
CA VAL A 36 -4.94 -5.36 2.90
C VAL A 36 -4.51 -4.28 1.90
N ALA A 37 -3.43 -4.48 1.15
CA ALA A 37 -3.01 -3.53 0.11
C ALA A 37 -4.07 -3.40 -0.99
N VAL A 38 -4.62 -4.54 -1.42
CA VAL A 38 -5.75 -4.62 -2.38
C VAL A 38 -6.99 -3.92 -1.82
N ALA A 39 -7.38 -4.21 -0.58
CA ALA A 39 -8.54 -3.60 0.06
C ALA A 39 -8.37 -2.08 0.25
N LEU A 40 -7.17 -1.62 0.60
CA LEU A 40 -6.85 -0.19 0.70
C LEU A 40 -6.98 0.50 -0.67
N ARG A 41 -6.41 -0.08 -1.72
CA ARG A 41 -6.53 0.43 -3.09
C ARG A 41 -8.00 0.56 -3.51
N ASP A 42 -8.80 -0.46 -3.26
CA ASP A 42 -10.22 -0.45 -3.63
C ASP A 42 -11.03 0.57 -2.82
N ALA A 43 -10.73 0.72 -1.53
CA ALA A 43 -11.32 1.76 -0.67
C ALA A 43 -10.96 3.17 -1.14
N LEU A 44 -9.69 3.40 -1.45
CA LEU A 44 -9.20 4.65 -2.03
C LEU A 44 -9.90 4.97 -3.35
N ALA A 45 -10.07 4.00 -4.23
CA ALA A 45 -10.74 4.20 -5.52
C ALA A 45 -12.20 4.69 -5.38
N ARG A 46 -12.91 4.24 -4.34
CA ARG A 46 -14.28 4.69 -4.05
C ARG A 46 -14.32 6.10 -3.46
N ARG A 47 -13.35 6.47 -2.63
CA ARG A 47 -13.43 7.63 -1.73
C ARG A 47 -12.57 8.80 -2.13
N ILE A 48 -11.54 8.62 -2.97
CA ILE A 48 -10.59 9.68 -3.31
C ILE A 48 -11.30 10.95 -3.82
N ARG A 49 -12.44 10.80 -4.52
CA ARG A 49 -13.24 11.92 -5.04
C ARG A 49 -13.83 12.83 -3.95
N GLU A 50 -13.98 12.34 -2.72
CA GLU A 50 -14.40 13.13 -1.57
C GLU A 50 -13.29 14.12 -1.12
N PHE A 51 -12.06 13.94 -1.62
CA PHE A 51 -10.88 14.71 -1.25
C PHE A 51 -10.28 15.41 -2.49
N PRO A 52 -10.84 16.53 -2.94
CA PRO A 52 -10.40 17.18 -4.19
C PRO A 52 -8.95 17.69 -4.17
N ALA A 53 -8.35 17.87 -2.98
CA ALA A 53 -6.93 18.20 -2.83
C ALA A 53 -6.03 16.98 -3.04
N VAL A 54 -6.52 15.75 -2.89
CA VAL A 54 -5.75 14.53 -3.12
C VAL A 54 -5.71 14.22 -4.61
N ARG A 55 -4.50 14.07 -5.15
CA ARG A 55 -4.26 13.80 -6.57
C ARG A 55 -3.93 12.35 -6.85
N SER A 56 -3.12 11.74 -6.00
CA SER A 56 -2.70 10.36 -6.17
C SER A 56 -2.41 9.75 -4.82
N VAL A 57 -2.69 8.46 -4.70
CA VAL A 57 -2.32 7.66 -3.53
C VAL A 57 -1.61 6.41 -4.02
N TRP A 58 -0.39 6.18 -3.54
CA TRP A 58 0.38 4.97 -3.79
C TRP A 58 0.34 4.08 -2.55
N VAL A 59 0.02 2.80 -2.74
CA VAL A 59 0.03 1.76 -1.71
C VAL A 59 1.34 0.97 -1.85
N ALA A 60 2.36 1.35 -1.09
CA ALA A 60 3.67 0.70 -1.14
C ALA A 60 3.83 -0.31 0.00
N HIS A 61 4.39 -1.48 -0.29
CA HIS A 61 5.00 -2.32 0.73
C HIS A 61 6.39 -1.80 1.04
N VAL A 62 6.68 -1.70 2.33
CA VAL A 62 7.92 -1.15 2.86
C VAL A 62 8.60 -2.20 3.70
N ARG A 63 9.83 -2.55 3.33
CA ARG A 63 10.69 -3.41 4.13
C ARG A 63 11.84 -2.59 4.72
N TRP A 64 11.98 -2.60 6.05
CA TRP A 64 13.08 -1.93 6.74
C TRP A 64 14.35 -2.76 6.64
N GLN A 65 15.46 -2.17 6.17
CA GLN A 65 16.70 -2.95 5.95
C GLN A 65 17.35 -3.42 7.27
N VAL A 66 17.20 -2.66 8.35
CA VAL A 66 17.89 -2.92 9.63
C VAL A 66 17.26 -4.09 10.40
N GLY A 67 15.92 -4.20 10.41
CA GLY A 67 15.21 -5.22 11.18
C GLY A 67 14.36 -6.18 10.33
N GLY A 68 14.22 -5.91 9.03
CA GLY A 68 13.43 -6.74 8.12
C GLY A 68 11.93 -6.65 8.37
N GLU A 69 11.47 -5.70 9.20
CA GLU A 69 10.04 -5.48 9.43
C GLU A 69 9.36 -4.99 8.17
N GLU A 70 8.09 -5.34 8.03
CA GLU A 70 7.31 -5.07 6.83
C GLU A 70 6.02 -4.32 7.17
N HIS A 71 5.80 -3.21 6.47
CA HIS A 71 4.65 -2.33 6.63
C HIS A 71 4.03 -2.01 5.27
N LEU A 72 2.79 -1.55 5.27
CA LEU A 72 2.19 -0.85 4.14
C LEU A 72 2.25 0.66 4.39
N LEU A 73 2.66 1.44 3.40
CA LEU A 73 2.76 2.89 3.49
C LEU A 73 1.99 3.55 2.34
N LEU A 74 0.97 4.31 2.70
CA LEU A 74 0.19 5.15 1.80
C LEU A 74 0.94 6.46 1.56
N HIS A 75 1.48 6.66 0.36
CA HIS A 75 1.99 7.96 -0.04
C HIS A 75 0.84 8.74 -0.67
N VAL A 76 0.50 9.91 -0.15
CA VAL A 76 -0.68 10.69 -0.57
C VAL A 76 -0.21 12.00 -1.17
N ALA A 77 -0.23 12.12 -2.50
CA ALA A 77 0.03 13.37 -3.19
C ALA A 77 -1.15 14.33 -3.04
N VAL A 78 -0.87 15.53 -2.52
CA VAL A 78 -1.88 16.56 -2.24
C VAL A 78 -1.48 17.93 -2.78
N ASP A 79 -2.47 18.71 -3.21
CA ASP A 79 -2.35 20.11 -3.61
C ASP A 79 -2.66 21.05 -2.41
N GLU A 80 -2.10 20.75 -1.25
CA GLU A 80 -2.17 21.61 -0.06
C GLU A 80 -0.88 21.51 0.73
N GLU A 81 -0.51 22.59 1.44
CA GLU A 81 0.70 22.59 2.26
C GLU A 81 0.61 21.55 3.38
N PRO A 82 1.65 20.71 3.54
CA PRO A 82 1.78 19.89 4.72
C PRO A 82 1.92 20.81 5.94
N PRO A 83 1.20 20.51 7.04
CA PRO A 83 0.37 19.33 7.27
C PRO A 83 -0.98 19.31 6.53
N SER A 84 -1.30 18.16 5.93
CA SER A 84 -2.47 18.00 5.06
C SER A 84 -3.70 17.51 5.82
N VAL A 85 -4.72 18.38 5.94
CA VAL A 85 -6.03 18.05 6.52
C VAL A 85 -6.75 16.97 5.70
N SER A 86 -6.58 17.01 4.37
CA SER A 86 -7.20 16.07 3.45
C SER A 86 -6.62 14.66 3.63
N ALA A 87 -5.29 14.54 3.72
CA ALA A 87 -4.63 13.27 4.01
C ALA A 87 -5.03 12.75 5.40
N ASP A 88 -5.03 13.60 6.43
CA ASP A 88 -5.41 13.19 7.79
C ASP A 88 -6.83 12.63 7.87
N ARG A 89 -7.79 13.26 7.18
CA ARG A 89 -9.18 12.76 7.12
C ARG A 89 -9.27 11.45 6.34
N LEU A 90 -8.52 11.30 5.26
CA LEU A 90 -8.43 10.04 4.52
C LEU A 90 -7.93 8.90 5.43
N MET A 91 -6.87 9.14 6.21
CA MET A 91 -6.34 8.15 7.16
C MET A 91 -7.31 7.78 8.28
N GLN A 92 -8.19 8.70 8.71
CA GLN A 92 -9.19 8.40 9.73
C GLN A 92 -10.35 7.55 9.20
N MET A 93 -10.65 7.67 7.90
CA MET A 93 -11.75 6.96 7.26
C MET A 93 -11.40 5.50 6.92
N LEU A 94 -10.20 5.25 6.38
CA LEU A 94 -9.81 3.93 5.87
C LEU A 94 -9.85 2.80 6.93
N PRO A 95 -9.34 2.98 8.16
CA PRO A 95 -9.27 1.91 9.18
C PRO A 95 -10.57 1.70 9.96
N GLY A 96 -11.57 2.56 9.79
CA GLY A 96 -12.81 2.54 10.58
C GLY A 96 -14.01 1.90 9.87
N GLU A 97 -14.03 1.92 8.53
CA GLU A 97 -15.24 1.57 7.76
C GLU A 97 -15.01 0.54 6.65
N GLU A 98 -13.79 0.38 6.11
CA GLU A 98 -13.61 -0.38 4.87
C GLU A 98 -12.51 -1.46 4.90
N VAL A 99 -11.52 -1.38 5.80
CA VAL A 99 -10.41 -2.34 5.85
C VAL A 99 -10.22 -2.89 7.27
N GLN A 100 -10.39 -4.20 7.45
CA GLN A 100 -10.09 -4.86 8.71
C GLN A 100 -8.60 -5.20 8.78
N LEU A 101 -7.87 -4.48 9.63
CA LEU A 101 -6.47 -4.76 9.93
C LEU A 101 -6.40 -5.86 11.00
N GLY A 102 -6.25 -7.11 10.57
CA GLY A 102 -5.99 -8.24 11.47
C GLY A 102 -4.57 -8.19 12.06
N GLN A 103 -4.34 -8.95 13.15
CA GLN A 103 -3.01 -9.03 13.78
C GLN A 103 -1.93 -9.66 12.89
N GLU A 104 -2.33 -10.40 11.85
CA GLU A 104 -1.44 -11.10 10.92
C GLU A 104 -1.00 -10.22 9.73
N HIS A 105 -1.51 -8.99 9.61
CA HIS A 105 -1.25 -8.12 8.47
C HIS A 105 -0.19 -7.04 8.77
N PRO A 106 0.53 -6.56 7.74
CA PRO A 106 1.49 -5.48 7.89
C PRO A 106 0.83 -4.21 8.44
N LYS A 107 1.53 -3.50 9.34
CA LYS A 107 1.06 -2.23 9.88
C LYS A 107 0.89 -1.22 8.75
N VAL A 108 -0.19 -0.42 8.80
CA VAL A 108 -0.48 0.58 7.77
C VAL A 108 -0.07 1.97 8.22
N GLY A 109 0.62 2.67 7.34
CA GLY A 109 1.12 4.01 7.48
C GLY A 109 0.60 4.98 6.44
N MET A 110 0.77 6.28 6.66
CA MET A 110 0.49 7.30 5.64
C MET A 110 1.51 8.45 5.69
N LEU A 111 1.95 8.90 4.51
CA LEU A 111 2.81 10.05 4.32
C LEU A 111 2.18 11.00 3.29
N ALA A 112 1.88 12.22 3.70
CA ALA A 112 1.41 13.26 2.78
C ALA A 112 2.57 13.91 2.04
N LEU A 113 2.45 14.04 0.72
CA LEU A 113 3.41 14.63 -0.18
C LEU A 113 2.77 15.79 -0.92
N HIS A 114 3.26 17.02 -0.72
CA HIS A 114 2.86 18.12 -1.58
C HIS A 114 3.34 17.89 -3.01
N THR A 115 2.44 18.05 -3.99
CA THR A 115 2.69 17.75 -5.43
C THR A 115 3.88 18.52 -6.00
N THR A 116 4.02 19.80 -5.68
CA THR A 116 5.15 20.62 -6.13
C THR A 116 6.45 20.37 -5.35
N THR A 117 6.44 20.43 -4.02
CA THR A 117 7.69 20.40 -3.24
C THR A 117 8.30 19.00 -3.15
N HIS A 118 7.51 17.96 -3.38
CA HIS A 118 7.95 16.56 -3.36
C HIS A 118 7.88 15.91 -4.74
N ALA A 119 7.97 16.70 -5.81
CA ALA A 119 7.86 16.21 -7.19
C ALA A 119 8.84 15.07 -7.50
N ASP A 120 10.08 15.14 -7.00
CA ASP A 120 11.09 14.09 -7.21
C ASP A 120 10.71 12.77 -6.51
N ALA A 121 10.16 12.84 -5.29
CA ALA A 121 9.68 11.67 -4.58
C ALA A 121 8.46 11.04 -5.27
N ILE A 122 7.56 11.87 -5.80
CA ILE A 122 6.40 11.43 -6.58
C ILE A 122 6.85 10.75 -7.88
N ALA A 123 7.80 11.33 -8.61
CA ALA A 123 8.36 10.74 -9.81
C ALA A 123 9.06 9.39 -9.51
N HIS A 124 9.74 9.30 -8.36
CA HIS A 124 10.34 8.05 -7.91
C HIS A 124 9.28 6.97 -7.62
N LEU A 125 8.18 7.31 -6.95
CA LEU A 125 7.06 6.38 -6.71
C LEU A 125 6.44 5.89 -8.03
N ASP A 126 6.20 6.80 -8.97
CA ASP A 126 5.68 6.43 -10.30
C ASP A 126 6.64 5.47 -11.04
N HIS A 127 7.96 5.63 -10.88
CA HIS A 127 8.95 4.74 -11.47
C HIS A 127 8.96 3.33 -10.84
N LEU A 128 8.82 3.23 -9.52
CA LEU A 128 8.75 1.95 -8.82
C LEU A 128 7.48 1.16 -9.18
N GLY A 129 6.39 1.88 -9.48
CA GLY A 129 5.11 1.31 -9.88
C GLY A 129 4.42 0.46 -8.81
N PRO A 130 4.28 0.93 -7.55
CA PRO A 130 3.35 0.35 -6.59
C PRO A 130 1.90 0.62 -7.02
N ASP A 131 0.96 -0.05 -6.38
CA ASP A 131 -0.47 0.14 -6.65
C ASP A 131 -0.87 1.59 -6.41
N THR A 132 -1.50 2.22 -7.42
CA THR A 132 -1.77 3.65 -7.45
C THR A 132 -3.22 3.94 -7.75
N VAL A 133 -3.83 4.84 -6.97
CA VAL A 133 -5.14 5.42 -7.25
C VAL A 133 -4.94 6.89 -7.56
N ARG A 134 -5.29 7.32 -8.78
CA ARG A 134 -5.12 8.69 -9.26
C ARG A 134 -6.47 9.33 -9.58
N GLN A 135 -6.66 10.55 -9.11
CA GLN A 135 -7.80 11.38 -9.46
C GLN A 135 -7.38 12.43 -10.49
N ASP A 136 -8.07 12.46 -11.63
CA ASP A 136 -7.91 13.50 -12.63
C ASP A 136 -8.56 14.81 -12.16
N ALA A 137 -7.79 15.90 -12.20
CA ALA A 137 -8.22 17.21 -11.70
C ALA A 137 -9.33 17.86 -12.53
N GLY A 138 -9.37 17.59 -13.85
CA GLY A 138 -10.31 18.24 -14.76
C GLY A 138 -11.65 17.51 -14.89
N SER A 139 -11.62 16.18 -14.91
CA SER A 139 -12.80 15.33 -15.12
C SER A 139 -13.31 14.67 -13.85
N GLY A 140 -12.51 14.67 -12.76
CA GLY A 140 -12.81 13.93 -11.54
C GLY A 140 -12.84 12.41 -11.73
N GLN A 141 -12.34 11.92 -12.87
CA GLN A 141 -12.20 10.49 -13.15
C GLN A 141 -11.17 9.88 -12.22
N VAL A 142 -11.47 8.70 -11.70
CA VAL A 142 -10.54 7.92 -10.86
C VAL A 142 -9.96 6.82 -11.72
N ARG A 143 -8.63 6.68 -11.68
CA ARG A 143 -7.88 5.61 -12.33
C ARG A 143 -7.15 4.80 -11.28
N VAL A 144 -7.23 3.48 -11.42
CA VAL A 144 -6.46 2.54 -10.62
C VAL A 144 -5.39 1.95 -11.55
N MET A 145 -4.13 2.02 -11.13
CA MET A 145 -2.98 1.41 -11.79
C MET A 145 -2.44 0.36 -10.83
N SER A 146 -2.39 -0.90 -11.24
CA SER A 146 -1.91 -1.99 -10.39
C SER A 146 -1.30 -3.05 -11.28
N ARG A 147 -0.14 -3.57 -10.85
CA ARG A 147 0.55 -4.63 -11.60
C ARG A 147 -0.28 -5.91 -11.70
N GLU A 148 -1.17 -6.17 -10.74
CA GLU A 148 -2.12 -7.29 -10.78
C GLU A 148 -3.04 -7.23 -12.02
N TYR A 149 -3.43 -6.02 -12.43
CA TYR A 149 -4.30 -5.80 -13.58
C TYR A 149 -3.53 -5.54 -14.88
N ASP A 150 -2.32 -4.98 -14.78
CA ASP A 150 -1.51 -4.61 -15.94
C ASP A 150 -0.63 -5.76 -16.48
N ASP A 151 -0.29 -6.75 -15.65
CA ASP A 151 0.44 -7.96 -16.07
C ASP A 151 -0.28 -9.23 -15.57
N PRO A 152 -1.04 -9.94 -16.42
CA PRO A 152 -1.70 -11.20 -16.03
C PRO A 152 -0.71 -12.31 -15.65
N SER A 153 0.59 -12.11 -15.88
CA SER A 153 1.69 -13.00 -15.49
C SER A 153 2.17 -12.77 -14.05
N ALA A 154 1.79 -11.65 -13.41
CA ALA A 154 2.20 -11.28 -12.06
C ALA A 154 1.29 -11.85 -10.96
N LEU A 155 0.19 -12.50 -11.33
CA LEU A 155 -0.54 -13.36 -10.40
C LEU A 155 0.44 -14.42 -9.87
N PRO A 156 0.53 -14.64 -8.55
CA PRO A 156 1.36 -15.74 -8.04
C PRO A 156 0.91 -16.99 -8.77
N ALA A 157 1.86 -17.67 -9.42
CA ALA A 157 1.59 -18.93 -10.09
C ALA A 157 0.82 -19.79 -9.09
N SER A 158 -0.48 -19.97 -9.33
CA SER A 158 -1.25 -20.94 -8.59
C SER A 158 -0.45 -22.22 -8.68
N ASP A 159 -0.03 -22.75 -7.53
CA ASP A 159 0.75 -23.99 -7.48
C ASP A 159 0.13 -24.94 -8.51
N PRO A 160 0.91 -25.43 -9.50
CA PRO A 160 0.35 -26.35 -10.46
C PRO A 160 -0.26 -27.50 -9.63
N PRO A 161 -1.51 -27.91 -9.90
CA PRO A 161 -2.20 -28.88 -9.07
C PRO A 161 -1.25 -30.07 -8.88
N GLN A 162 -0.84 -30.27 -7.62
CA GLN A 162 0.09 -31.33 -7.25
C GLN A 162 -0.43 -32.61 -7.89
N GLN A 163 0.27 -33.10 -8.91
CA GLN A 163 -0.07 -34.36 -9.53
C GLN A 163 -0.07 -35.40 -8.41
N PRO A 164 -1.17 -36.15 -8.21
CA PRO A 164 -1.21 -37.16 -7.17
C PRO A 164 -0.05 -38.14 -7.42
N PRO A 165 0.68 -38.56 -6.39
CA PRO A 165 1.83 -39.42 -6.56
C PRO A 165 1.41 -40.67 -7.33
N ARG A 166 2.06 -40.90 -8.48
CA ARG A 166 1.84 -42.07 -9.33
C ARG A 166 1.93 -43.33 -8.49
N ALA A 167 0.78 -43.94 -8.21
CA ALA A 167 0.70 -45.23 -7.56
C ALA A 167 1.56 -46.24 -8.33
N ARG A 168 2.60 -46.78 -7.67
CA ARG A 168 3.40 -47.90 -8.19
C ARG A 168 2.45 -49.08 -8.40
N ARG A 169 2.09 -49.34 -9.66
CA ARG A 169 1.38 -50.57 -10.05
C ARG A 169 2.29 -51.76 -9.74
N ARG A 170 1.95 -52.51 -8.68
CA ARG A 170 2.44 -53.88 -8.49
C ARG A 170 1.78 -54.75 -9.56
N TRP A 171 2.57 -55.24 -10.51
CA TRP A 171 2.16 -56.30 -11.42
C TRP A 171 2.15 -57.64 -10.67
N PHE A 172 0.97 -58.22 -10.47
CA PHE A 172 0.82 -59.67 -10.28
C PHE A 172 0.34 -60.26 -11.61
N GLY A 173 1.09 -61.24 -12.13
CA GLY A 173 0.76 -61.95 -13.37
C GLY A 173 1.61 -63.21 -13.53
N ARG A 174 1.00 -64.34 -13.16
CA ARG A 174 1.35 -65.77 -13.33
C ARG A 174 2.31 -66.13 -14.47
N THR A 175 3.20 -67.09 -14.18
CA THR A 175 3.16 -68.46 -14.74
C THR A 175 3.62 -69.44 -13.67
#